data_AF-A0A5B0DV68-F1
#
_entry.id   AF-A0A5B0DV68-F1
#
_cell.length_a   1.000
_cell.length_b   1.000
_cell.length_c   1.000
_cell.angle_alpha   90.00
_cell.angle_beta   90.00
_cell.angle_gamma   90.00
#
_symmetry.space_group_name_H-M   'P 1'
#
loop_
_entity.id
_entity.type
_entity.pdbx_description
1 polymer ?
#
loop_
_entity_poly.entity_id
_entity_poly.type
_entity_poly.pdbx_seq_one_letter_code
_entity_poly.pdbx_strand_id
1 'polypeptide(L)'
;MDSTADLVAALRPVREPMLTLPELAADAALAFALGIAVALLLAVLLRLVFSRRMTRQEKLDTEILAAGALSPDERLLALARIARDCGVEISNIPGLSQALYQPGRDFVPDALEAAVRSHRAKA
;
A
#
# COMPACT_ATOMS: atom_id res chain seq x y z
N MET A 1 -3.59 -64.78 -43.21
CA MET A 1 -4.33 -63.54 -42.93
C MET A 1 -3.29 -62.44 -42.80
N ASP A 2 -3.22 -61.54 -43.78
CA ASP A 2 -2.21 -60.48 -43.86
C ASP A 2 -2.54 -59.36 -42.87
N SER A 3 -2.01 -59.50 -41.65
CA SER A 3 -2.21 -58.55 -40.54
C SER A 3 -1.80 -57.11 -40.87
N THR A 4 -0.94 -56.91 -41.87
CA THR A 4 -0.49 -55.59 -42.32
C THR A 4 -1.52 -54.88 -43.19
N ALA A 5 -2.27 -55.62 -44.01
CA ALA A 5 -3.33 -55.07 -44.85
C ALA A 5 -4.51 -54.55 -44.01
N ASP A 6 -4.87 -55.28 -42.95
CA ASP A 6 -5.94 -54.87 -42.02
C ASP A 6 -5.55 -53.63 -41.19
N LEU A 7 -4.27 -53.49 -40.82
CA LEU A 7 -3.76 -52.32 -40.10
C LEU A 7 -3.82 -51.05 -40.95
N VAL A 8 -3.50 -51.14 -42.25
CA VAL A 8 -3.57 -50.00 -43.17
C VAL A 8 -5.03 -49.63 -43.47
N ALA A 9 -5.93 -50.60 -43.54
CA ALA A 9 -7.37 -50.34 -43.70
C ALA A 9 -8.01 -49.70 -42.45
N ALA A 10 -7.49 -49.99 -41.26
CA ALA A 10 -7.94 -49.40 -39.99
C ALA A 10 -7.43 -47.97 -39.77
N LEU A 11 -6.34 -47.59 -40.43
CA LEU A 11 -5.84 -46.21 -40.48
C LEU A 11 -6.73 -45.35 -41.39
N ARG A 12 -7.97 -45.11 -40.95
CA ARG A 12 -8.76 -43.99 -41.48
C ARG A 12 -7.91 -42.72 -41.35
N PRO A 13 -7.89 -41.84 -42.37
CA PRO A 13 -7.18 -40.57 -42.27
C PRO A 13 -7.69 -39.83 -41.04
N VAL A 14 -6.79 -39.59 -40.08
CA VAL A 14 -7.08 -38.80 -38.89
C VAL A 14 -7.46 -37.42 -39.40
N ARG A 15 -8.76 -37.11 -39.36
CA ARG A 15 -9.24 -35.78 -39.71
C ARG A 15 -8.84 -34.87 -38.57
N GLU A 16 -7.85 -34.04 -38.80
CA GLU A 16 -7.55 -32.93 -37.88
C GLU A 16 -8.78 -32.01 -37.87
N PRO A 17 -9.32 -31.68 -36.69
CA PRO A 17 -10.40 -30.73 -36.59
C PRO A 17 -9.89 -29.38 -37.12
N MET A 18 -10.41 -28.94 -38.27
CA MET A 18 -10.18 -27.57 -38.72
C MET A 18 -10.98 -26.64 -37.82
N LEU A 19 -10.27 -25.95 -36.93
CA LEU A 19 -10.83 -24.86 -36.14
C LEU A 19 -11.44 -23.84 -37.08
N THR A 20 -12.73 -23.59 -36.90
CA THR A 20 -13.45 -22.56 -37.65
C THR A 20 -13.09 -21.19 -37.07
N LEU A 21 -13.16 -20.14 -37.92
CA LEU A 21 -12.96 -18.75 -37.46
C LEU A 21 -13.74 -18.36 -36.19
N PRO A 22 -15.02 -18.72 -36.01
CA PRO A 22 -15.74 -18.41 -34.77
C PRO A 22 -15.18 -19.13 -33.53
N GLU A 23 -14.68 -20.37 -33.67
CA GLU A 23 -14.04 -21.09 -32.56
C GLU A 23 -12.73 -20.42 -32.15
N LEU A 24 -11.90 -20.03 -33.13
CA LEU A 24 -10.68 -19.25 -32.87
C LEU A 24 -10.98 -17.91 -32.17
N ALA A 25 -12.04 -17.22 -32.59
CA ALA A 25 -12.45 -15.97 -31.96
C ALA A 25 -12.95 -16.17 -30.52
N ALA A 26 -13.70 -17.26 -30.28
CA ALA A 26 -14.17 -17.63 -28.94
C ALA A 26 -13.00 -17.97 -28.00
N ASP A 27 -12.04 -18.75 -28.49
CA ASP A 27 -10.83 -19.10 -27.73
C ASP A 27 -9.98 -17.87 -27.41
N ALA A 28 -9.81 -16.95 -28.37
CA ALA A 28 -9.11 -15.69 -28.16
C ALA A 28 -9.81 -14.81 -27.12
N ALA A 29 -11.14 -14.70 -27.18
CA ALA A 29 -11.93 -13.94 -26.22
C ALA A 29 -11.84 -14.54 -24.80
N LEU A 30 -11.86 -15.87 -24.70
CA LEU A 30 -11.74 -16.59 -23.42
C LEU A 30 -10.34 -16.40 -22.83
N ALA A 31 -9.28 -16.56 -23.64
CA ALA A 31 -7.91 -16.32 -23.21
C ALA A 31 -7.70 -14.87 -22.74
N PHE A 32 -8.30 -13.90 -23.44
CA PHE A 32 -8.27 -12.50 -23.06
C PHE A 32 -8.99 -12.24 -21.73
N ALA A 33 -10.20 -12.76 -21.56
CA ALA A 33 -10.96 -12.63 -20.32
C ALA A 33 -10.20 -13.25 -19.14
N LEU A 34 -9.57 -14.42 -19.35
CA LEU A 34 -8.73 -15.08 -18.35
C LEU A 34 -7.51 -14.23 -18.00
N GLY A 35 -6.85 -13.65 -19.00
CA GLY A 35 -5.73 -12.72 -18.81
C GLY A 35 -6.12 -11.50 -17.97
N ILE A 36 -7.27 -10.89 -18.24
CA ILE A 36 -7.81 -9.79 -17.43
C ILE A 36 -8.10 -10.26 -16.00
N ALA A 37 -8.74 -11.41 -15.83
CA ALA A 37 -9.07 -11.94 -14.50
C ALA A 37 -7.81 -12.17 -13.66
N VAL A 38 -6.75 -12.75 -14.25
CA VAL A 38 -5.44 -12.94 -13.60
C VAL A 38 -4.77 -11.60 -13.31
N ALA A 39 -4.81 -10.64 -14.24
CA ALA A 39 -4.24 -9.31 -14.03
C ALA A 39 -4.92 -8.56 -12.89
N LEU A 40 -6.26 -8.62 -12.79
CA LEU A 40 -7.03 -8.05 -11.68
C LEU A 40 -6.71 -8.74 -10.36
N LEU A 41 -6.64 -10.08 -10.36
CA LEU A 41 -6.27 -10.85 -9.17
C LEU A 41 -4.88 -10.45 -8.66
N LEU A 42 -3.90 -10.36 -9.57
CA LEU A 42 -2.55 -9.88 -9.26
C LEU A 42 -2.57 -8.44 -8.78
N ALA A 43 -3.34 -7.55 -9.41
CA ALA A 43 -3.46 -6.16 -8.97
C ALA A 43 -4.05 -6.05 -7.56
N VAL A 44 -5.03 -6.90 -7.20
CA VAL A 44 -5.60 -6.94 -5.84
C VAL A 44 -4.61 -7.54 -4.83
N LEU A 45 -3.90 -8.61 -5.19
CA LEU A 45 -2.85 -9.20 -4.35
C LEU A 45 -1.69 -8.23 -4.12
N LEU A 46 -1.20 -7.62 -5.20
CA LEU A 46 -0.20 -6.56 -5.14
C LEU A 46 -0.75 -5.40 -4.34
N ARG A 47 -1.99 -4.96 -4.56
CA ARG A 47 -2.59 -3.92 -3.74
C ARG A 47 -2.68 -4.36 -2.30
N LEU A 48 -2.95 -5.60 -1.92
CA LEU A 48 -3.01 -6.04 -0.52
C LEU A 48 -1.60 -6.12 0.11
N VAL A 49 -0.62 -6.57 -0.66
CA VAL A 49 0.77 -6.72 -0.24
C VAL A 49 1.49 -5.36 -0.20
N PHE A 50 1.18 -4.46 -1.13
CA PHE A 50 1.76 -3.12 -1.30
C PHE A 50 0.87 -1.99 -0.77
N SER A 51 -0.40 -2.24 -0.44
CA SER A 51 -1.17 -1.39 0.50
C SER A 51 -0.59 -1.47 1.90
N ARG A 52 0.55 -2.15 2.06
CA ARG A 52 1.51 -1.92 3.12
C ARG A 52 1.75 -0.42 3.28
N ARG A 53 1.08 0.04 4.33
CA ARG A 53 1.63 0.87 5.40
C ARG A 53 2.17 2.17 4.85
N MET A 54 1.33 3.22 4.96
CA MET A 54 1.87 4.53 5.30
C MET A 54 3.02 4.27 6.25
N THR A 55 4.24 4.57 5.81
CA THR A 55 5.42 4.34 6.61
C THR A 55 5.15 5.01 7.93
N ARG A 56 5.65 4.45 9.04
CA ARG A 56 5.44 5.08 10.35
C ARG A 56 5.87 6.56 10.30
N GLN A 57 6.80 6.91 9.42
CA GLN A 57 7.20 8.26 9.02
C GLN A 57 6.04 9.05 8.37
N GLU A 58 5.49 8.58 7.24
CA GLU A 58 4.39 9.26 6.52
C GLU A 58 3.15 9.46 7.39
N LYS A 59 2.82 8.50 8.26
CA LYS A 59 1.72 8.65 9.22
C LYS A 59 1.99 9.80 10.19
N LEU A 60 3.23 9.92 10.67
CA LEU A 60 3.64 10.96 11.60
C LEU A 60 3.68 12.34 10.91
N ASP A 61 4.19 12.41 9.68
CA ASP A 61 4.15 13.65 8.90
C ASP A 61 2.72 14.11 8.64
N THR A 62 1.81 13.17 8.38
CA THR A 62 0.38 13.47 8.20
C THR A 62 -0.26 13.96 9.50
N GLU A 63 0.07 13.34 10.64
CA GLU A 63 -0.41 13.78 11.97
C GLU A 63 0.13 15.17 12.34
N ILE A 64 1.40 15.47 12.05
CA ILE A 64 1.99 16.82 12.25
C ILE A 64 1.32 17.84 11.33
N LEU A 65 1.13 17.51 10.05
CA LEU A 65 0.45 18.39 9.09
C LEU A 65 -1.00 18.67 9.53
N ALA A 66 -1.72 17.65 10.01
CA ALA A 66 -3.07 17.81 10.53
C ALA A 66 -3.12 18.72 11.77
N ALA A 67 -2.10 18.63 12.65
CA ALA A 67 -1.99 19.52 13.81
C ALA A 67 -1.74 20.98 13.41
N GLY A 68 -1.14 21.23 12.23
CA GLY A 68 -0.92 22.57 11.69
C GLY A 68 -2.20 23.36 11.39
N ALA A 69 -3.34 22.69 11.21
CA ALA A 69 -4.63 23.33 10.95
C ALA A 69 -5.40 23.72 12.22
N LEU A 70 -4.91 23.35 13.41
CA LEU A 70 -5.56 23.62 14.69
C LEU A 70 -5.19 25.00 15.25
N SER A 71 -5.93 25.46 16.27
CA SER A 71 -5.53 26.64 17.02
C SER A 71 -4.18 26.43 17.72
N PRO A 72 -3.42 27.49 18.08
CA PRO A 72 -2.07 27.35 18.63
C PRO A 72 -1.99 26.44 19.87
N ASP A 73 -2.94 26.57 20.79
CA ASP A 73 -2.98 25.77 22.02
C ASP A 73 -3.34 24.29 21.73
N GLU A 74 -4.26 24.04 20.80
CA GLU A 74 -4.64 22.69 20.36
C GLU A 74 -3.51 22.01 19.58
N ARG A 75 -2.81 22.77 18.72
CA ARG A 75 -1.63 22.30 17.99
C ARG A 75 -0.55 21.88 18.97
N LEU A 76 -0.29 22.67 20.02
CA LEU A 76 0.71 22.37 21.02
C LEU A 76 0.37 21.07 21.78
N LEU A 77 -0.89 20.88 22.18
CA LEU A 77 -1.36 19.65 22.81
C LEU A 77 -1.26 18.43 21.88
N ALA A 78 -1.65 18.59 20.60
CA ALA A 78 -1.56 17.54 19.61
C ALA A 78 -0.09 17.11 19.39
N LEU A 79 0.82 18.07 19.22
CA LEU A 79 2.25 17.80 19.06
C LEU A 79 2.87 17.17 20.32
N ALA A 80 2.48 17.60 21.53
CA ALA A 80 2.96 16.99 22.77
C ALA A 80 2.50 15.53 22.91
N ARG A 81 1.27 15.22 22.49
CA ARG A 81 0.76 13.85 22.45
C ARG A 81 1.54 13.00 21.43
N ILE A 82 1.76 13.52 20.21
CA ILE A 82 2.57 12.83 19.19
C ILE A 82 3.99 12.58 19.72
N ALA A 83 4.60 13.57 20.38
CA ALA A 83 5.94 13.46 20.97
C ALA A 83 6.00 12.33 22.02
N ARG A 84 5.02 12.27 22.92
CA ARG A 84 4.91 11.19 23.92
C ARG A 84 4.76 9.82 23.26
N ASP A 85 3.90 9.71 22.25
CA ASP A 85 3.66 8.44 21.55
C ASP A 85 4.89 7.98 20.74
N CYS A 86 5.81 8.91 20.42
CA CYS A 86 7.12 8.63 19.83
C CYS A 86 8.21 8.30 20.86
N GLY A 87 7.93 8.42 22.16
CA GLY A 87 8.91 8.24 23.22
C GLY A 87 9.85 9.43 23.43
N VAL A 88 9.52 10.61 22.89
CA VAL A 88 10.30 11.83 23.13
C VAL A 88 10.07 12.28 24.56
N GLU A 89 11.13 12.37 25.34
CA GLU A 89 11.06 12.93 26.69
C GLU A 89 10.76 14.43 26.64
N ILE A 90 9.61 14.82 27.18
CA ILE A 90 9.13 16.20 27.29
C ILE A 90 10.14 17.07 28.05
N SER A 91 10.88 16.48 28.99
CA SER A 91 11.93 17.13 29.79
C SER A 91 13.07 17.73 28.96
N ASN A 92 13.32 17.18 27.76
CA ASN A 92 14.41 17.60 26.89
C ASN A 92 14.04 18.82 26.02
N ILE A 93 12.81 19.32 26.11
CA ILE A 93 12.32 20.45 25.31
C ILE A 93 12.13 21.67 26.22
N PRO A 94 13.01 22.68 26.13
CA PRO A 94 12.98 23.84 27.01
C PRO A 94 11.64 24.57 26.90
N GLY A 95 11.04 24.90 28.05
CA GLY A 95 9.81 25.70 28.11
C GLY A 95 8.52 24.96 27.75
N LEU A 96 8.59 23.70 27.25
CA LEU A 96 7.41 22.94 26.86
C LEU A 96 6.49 22.64 28.04
N SER A 97 7.05 22.27 29.19
CA SER A 97 6.26 22.03 30.40
C SER A 97 5.50 23.28 30.82
N GLN A 98 6.16 24.45 30.81
CA GLN A 98 5.52 25.71 31.17
C GLN A 98 4.45 26.11 30.16
N ALA A 99 4.68 25.92 28.87
CA ALA A 99 3.71 26.22 27.81
C ALA A 99 2.46 25.33 27.90
N LEU A 100 2.61 24.05 28.29
CA LEU A 100 1.47 23.14 28.49
C LEU A 100 0.57 23.54 29.67
N TYR A 101 1.11 24.18 30.70
CA TYR A 101 0.36 24.58 31.91
C TYR A 101 -0.04 26.06 31.93
N GLN A 102 0.48 26.88 31.01
CA GLN A 102 0.17 28.31 30.90
C GLN A 102 -0.26 28.65 29.46
N PRO A 103 -1.57 28.51 29.16
CA PRO A 103 -2.09 28.86 27.84
C PRO A 103 -1.85 30.35 27.54
N GLY A 104 -1.52 30.66 26.28
CA GLY A 104 -1.23 32.03 25.83
C GLY A 104 0.21 32.52 26.02
N ARG A 105 1.15 31.67 26.46
CA ARG A 105 2.59 31.99 26.35
C ARG A 105 3.11 31.74 24.94
N ASP A 106 4.00 32.62 24.48
CA ASP A 106 4.74 32.43 23.23
C ASP A 106 5.67 31.22 23.34
N PHE A 107 5.20 30.08 22.85
CA PHE A 107 6.00 28.88 22.65
C PHE A 107 6.13 28.63 21.15
N VAL A 108 7.36 28.44 20.68
CA VAL A 108 7.64 28.19 19.27
C VAL A 108 7.49 26.69 18.98
N PRO A 109 6.44 26.25 18.25
CA PRO A 109 6.15 24.83 18.04
C PRO A 109 7.22 24.12 17.20
N ASP A 110 7.98 24.87 16.40
CA ASP A 110 8.95 24.34 15.44
C ASP A 110 10.07 23.53 16.12
N ALA A 111 10.48 23.92 17.33
CA ALA A 111 11.49 23.19 18.10
C ALA A 111 10.98 21.81 18.55
N LEU A 112 9.70 21.72 18.91
CA LEU A 112 9.03 20.46 19.26
C LEU A 112 8.88 19.57 18.03
N GLU A 113 8.46 20.12 16.88
CA GLU A 113 8.37 19.37 15.63
C GLU A 113 9.72 18.80 15.18
N ALA A 114 10.79 19.60 15.26
CA ALA A 114 12.14 19.15 14.94
C ALA A 114 12.63 18.04 15.90
N ALA A 115 12.31 18.14 17.19
CA ALA A 115 12.62 17.10 18.17
C ALA A 115 11.89 15.78 17.85
N VAL A 116 10.60 15.84 17.50
CA VAL A 116 9.82 14.65 17.11
C VAL A 116 10.39 14.01 15.84
N ARG A 117 10.71 14.80 14.81
CA ARG A 117 11.29 14.29 13.56
C ARG A 117 12.67 13.66 13.79
N SER A 118 13.53 14.29 14.58
CA SER A 118 14.91 13.83 14.82
C SER A 118 15.00 12.60 15.73
N HIS A 119 14.12 12.46 16.73
CA HIS A 119 14.08 11.29 17.59
C HIS A 119 13.61 10.05 16.82
N ARG A 120 12.66 10.21 15.89
CA ARG A 120 12.15 9.13 15.06
C ARG A 120 13.18 8.66 14.02
N ALA A 121 14.02 9.56 13.50
CA ALA A 121 15.10 9.19 12.58
C ALA A 121 16.18 8.29 13.22
N LYS A 122 16.25 8.23 14.56
CA LYS A 122 17.22 7.43 15.31
C LYS A 122 16.67 6.08 15.81
N ALA A 123 15.35 5.88 15.72
CA ALA A 123 14.64 4.71 16.27
C ALA A 123 14.26 3.73 15.15
#